data_AF-W3AII2-F1
#
_entry.id   AF-W3AII2-F1
#
_cell.length_a   1.000
_cell.length_b   1.000
_cell.length_c   1.000
_cell.angle_alpha   90.00
_cell.angle_beta   90.00
_cell.angle_gamma   90.00
#
_symmetry.space_group_name_H-M   'P 1'
#
loop_
_entity.id
_entity.type
_entity.pdbx_description
1 polymer ?
#
loop_
_entity_poly.entity_id
_entity_poly.type
_entity_poly.pdbx_seq_one_letter_code
_entity_poly.pdbx_strand_id
1 'polypeptide(L)'
;MSNQKKNVWYIALLIIGAALYAAGCLEYIDSFWSGMGGALIGVSAVRLMLLVRYKKDPEYAKHVDISNEDERLRFIADKARSRAFFFSILLLCALGIILRPLGCVGESQMCFYTVCGMEVIYLICHFITNREF
;
A
#
# COMPACT_ATOMS: atom_id res chain seq x y z
N MET A 1 -11.52 9.71 -12.23
CA MET A 1 -10.70 10.76 -11.57
C MET A 1 -9.62 11.22 -12.55
N SER A 2 -9.62 12.49 -12.99
CA SER A 2 -8.69 12.97 -14.03
C SER A 2 -7.22 12.85 -13.59
N ASN A 3 -6.31 12.55 -14.52
CA ASN A 3 -4.88 12.32 -14.23
C ASN A 3 -4.23 13.49 -13.46
N GLN A 4 -4.74 14.71 -13.60
CA GLN A 4 -4.29 15.88 -12.83
C GLN A 4 -4.60 15.75 -11.33
N LYS A 5 -5.79 15.28 -10.96
CA LYS A 5 -6.18 15.08 -9.55
C LYS A 5 -5.35 13.96 -8.89
N LYS A 6 -5.05 12.88 -9.63
CA LYS A 6 -4.19 11.80 -9.15
C LYS A 6 -2.77 12.30 -8.85
N ASN A 7 -2.21 13.13 -9.72
CA ASN A 7 -0.86 13.69 -9.52
C ASN A 7 -0.78 14.57 -8.27
N VAL A 8 -1.74 15.48 -8.06
CA VAL A 8 -1.76 16.36 -6.88
C VAL A 8 -1.87 15.54 -5.59
N TRP A 9 -2.68 14.48 -5.60
CA TRP A 9 -2.83 13.61 -4.44
C TRP A 9 -1.52 12.90 -4.05
N TYR A 10 -0.81 12.30 -5.02
CA TYR A 10 0.46 11.62 -4.71
C TYR A 10 1.56 12.60 -4.30
N ILE A 11 1.56 13.84 -4.83
CA ILE A 11 2.47 14.89 -4.38
C ILE A 11 2.16 15.28 -2.93
N ALA A 12 0.88 15.45 -2.58
CA ALA A 12 0.47 15.74 -1.21
C ALA A 12 0.91 14.62 -0.24
N LEU A 13 0.71 13.36 -0.62
CA LEU A 13 1.17 12.20 0.16
C LEU A 13 2.69 12.16 0.31
N LEU A 14 3.45 12.55 -0.73
CA LEU A 14 4.91 12.62 -0.67
C LEU A 14 5.38 13.72 0.29
N ILE A 15 4.74 14.88 0.28
CA ILE A 15 5.06 15.99 1.20
C ILE A 15 4.73 15.60 2.64
N ILE A 16 3.57 15.00 2.86
CA ILE A 16 3.16 14.50 4.19
C ILE A 16 4.16 13.46 4.69
N GLY A 17 4.50 12.48 3.85
CA GLY A 17 5.49 11.45 4.18
C GLY A 17 6.88 12.04 4.50
N ALA A 18 7.33 13.02 3.72
CA ALA A 18 8.59 13.73 3.94
C ALA A 18 8.60 14.50 5.26
N ALA A 19 7.51 15.19 5.60
CA ALA A 19 7.37 15.91 6.87
C ALA A 19 7.40 14.95 8.06
N LEU A 20 6.67 13.84 8.00
CA LEU A 20 6.67 12.79 9.02
C LEU A 20 8.05 12.15 9.21
N TYR A 21 8.74 11.84 8.11
CA TYR A 21 10.07 11.25 8.14
C TYR A 21 11.10 12.23 8.73
N ALA A 22 11.10 13.50 8.28
CA ALA A 22 12.00 14.52 8.77
C ALA A 22 11.77 14.84 10.26
N ALA A 23 10.51 14.92 10.70
CA ALA A 23 10.18 15.14 12.10
C ALA A 23 10.64 13.97 13.00
N GLY A 24 10.60 12.74 12.47
CA GLY A 24 11.17 11.57 13.13
C GLY A 24 12.70 11.59 13.21
N CYS A 25 13.41 12.02 12.15
CA CYS A 25 14.87 12.18 12.17
C CYS A 25 15.34 13.25 13.17
N LEU A 26 14.49 14.23 13.46
CA LEU A 26 14.74 15.28 14.45
C LEU A 26 14.27 14.89 15.86
N GLU A 27 13.92 13.62 16.09
CA GLU A 27 13.44 13.06 17.36
C GLU A 27 12.20 13.77 17.96
N TYR A 28 11.44 14.50 17.14
CA TYR A 28 10.18 15.13 17.58
C TYR A 28 9.03 14.13 17.67
N ILE A 29 9.11 12.99 16.97
CA ILE A 29 8.03 12.00 16.85
C ILE A 29 8.61 10.58 16.94
N ASP A 30 7.85 9.65 17.51
CA ASP A 30 8.22 8.23 17.63
C ASP A 30 8.61 7.57 16.29
N SER A 31 9.46 6.55 16.40
CA SER A 31 9.94 5.71 15.29
C SER A 31 8.81 5.11 14.44
N PHE A 32 7.64 4.90 15.03
CA PHE A 32 6.44 4.45 14.31
C PHE A 32 6.00 5.44 13.21
N TRP A 33 5.90 6.73 13.56
CA TRP A 33 5.44 7.77 12.63
C TRP A 33 6.48 8.09 11.56
N SER A 34 7.76 8.03 11.94
CA SER A 34 8.86 8.20 11.00
C SER A 34 8.91 7.04 9.99
N GLY A 35 8.72 5.80 10.45
CA GLY A 35 8.61 4.60 9.62
C GLY A 35 7.44 4.67 8.64
N MET A 36 6.27 5.12 9.11
CA MET A 36 5.11 5.37 8.24
C MET A 36 5.40 6.46 7.20
N GLY A 37 6.08 7.53 7.59
CA GLY A 37 6.54 8.60 6.69
C GLY A 37 7.42 8.05 5.55
N GLY A 38 8.38 7.19 5.89
CA GLY A 38 9.25 6.52 4.92
C GLY A 38 8.47 5.65 3.91
N ALA A 39 7.50 4.87 4.38
CA ALA A 39 6.64 4.07 3.51
C ALA A 39 5.82 4.94 2.55
N LEU A 40 5.25 6.05 3.04
CA LEU A 40 4.49 7.00 2.23
C LEU A 40 5.35 7.66 1.14
N ILE A 41 6.59 8.03 1.46
CA ILE A 41 7.54 8.55 0.47
C ILE A 41 7.79 7.52 -0.62
N GLY A 42 8.11 6.27 -0.25
CA GLY A 42 8.41 5.20 -1.20
C GLY A 42 7.25 4.93 -2.16
N VAL A 43 6.04 4.75 -1.63
CA VAL A 43 4.84 4.51 -2.45
C VAL A 43 4.54 5.70 -3.36
N SER A 44 4.61 6.92 -2.83
CA SER A 44 4.30 8.13 -3.60
C SER A 44 5.33 8.39 -4.71
N ALA A 45 6.61 8.17 -4.44
CA ALA A 45 7.69 8.31 -5.41
C ALA A 45 7.55 7.31 -6.56
N VAL A 46 7.31 6.02 -6.27
CA VAL A 46 7.11 5.00 -7.31
C VAL A 46 5.88 5.35 -8.17
N ARG A 47 4.77 5.76 -7.55
CA ARG A 47 3.55 6.16 -8.28
C ARG A 47 3.79 7.37 -9.16
N LEU A 48 4.51 8.39 -8.68
CA LEU A 48 4.85 9.57 -9.46
C LEU A 48 5.79 9.24 -10.62
N MET A 49 6.80 8.38 -10.41
CA MET A 49 7.69 7.92 -11.46
C MET A 49 6.92 7.20 -12.58
N LEU A 50 6.00 6.29 -12.23
CA LEU A 50 5.16 5.60 -13.20
C LEU A 50 4.26 6.57 -13.98
N LEU A 51 3.71 7.58 -13.31
CA LEU A 51 2.91 8.63 -13.96
C LEU A 51 3.74 9.51 -14.91
N VAL A 52 4.97 9.86 -14.54
CA VAL A 52 5.88 10.61 -15.41
C VAL A 52 6.25 9.76 -16.63
N ARG A 53 6.56 8.47 -16.43
CA ARG A 53 6.81 7.54 -17.54
C ARG A 53 5.61 7.44 -18.48
N TYR A 54 4.40 7.28 -17.92
CA TYR A 54 3.16 7.26 -18.69
C TYR A 54 2.92 8.55 -19.50
N LYS A 55 3.32 9.72 -18.99
CA LYS A 55 3.19 10.99 -19.74
C LYS A 55 4.26 11.19 -20.80
N LYS A 56 5.49 10.72 -20.56
CA LYS A 56 6.64 10.96 -21.42
C LYS A 56 6.76 9.95 -22.56
N ASP A 57 6.31 8.71 -22.31
CA ASP A 57 6.44 7.59 -23.23
C ASP A 57 5.06 7.17 -23.77
N PRO A 58 4.70 7.56 -25.01
CA PRO A 58 3.41 7.25 -25.60
C PRO A 58 3.25 5.76 -25.94
N GLU A 59 4.34 5.03 -26.16
CA GLU A 59 4.31 3.59 -26.39
C GLU A 59 3.95 2.86 -25.09
N TYR A 60 4.60 3.23 -23.98
CA TYR A 60 4.25 2.75 -22.65
C TYR A 60 2.81 3.08 -22.27
N ALA A 61 2.34 4.29 -22.57
CA ALA A 61 0.95 4.69 -22.31
C ALA A 61 -0.05 3.79 -23.06
N LYS A 62 0.20 3.54 -24.34
CA LYS A 62 -0.64 2.66 -25.17
C LYS A 62 -0.67 1.23 -24.63
N HIS A 63 0.47 0.68 -24.20
CA HIS A 63 0.53 -0.63 -23.58
C HIS A 63 -0.27 -0.70 -22.27
N VAL A 64 -0.18 0.34 -21.44
CA VAL A 64 -0.94 0.42 -20.19
C VAL A 64 -2.44 0.53 -20.45
N ASP A 65 -2.87 1.29 -21.46
CA ASP A 65 -4.28 1.43 -21.81
C ASP A 65 -4.86 0.12 -22.36
N ILE A 66 -4.17 -0.55 -23.29
CA ILE A 66 -4.57 -1.89 -23.77
C ILE A 66 -4.66 -2.88 -22.61
N SER A 67 -3.64 -2.88 -21.74
CA SER A 67 -3.63 -3.76 -20.57
C SER A 67 -4.76 -3.47 -19.58
N ASN A 68 -5.28 -2.25 -19.55
CA ASN A 68 -6.39 -1.86 -18.67
C ASN A 68 -7.76 -2.18 -19.26
N GLU A 69 -7.86 -2.31 -20.58
CA GLU A 69 -9.08 -2.72 -21.29
C GLU A 69 -9.22 -4.24 -21.37
N ASP A 70 -8.10 -4.96 -21.45
CA ASP A 70 -8.09 -6.42 -21.49
C ASP A 70 -8.54 -7.07 -20.16
N GLU A 71 -9.69 -7.76 -20.20
CA GLU A 71 -10.25 -8.49 -19.05
C GLU A 71 -9.27 -9.53 -18.48
N ARG A 72 -8.52 -10.22 -19.34
CA ARG A 72 -7.56 -11.24 -18.91
C ARG A 72 -6.44 -10.65 -18.05
N LEU A 73 -5.94 -9.46 -18.42
CA LEU A 73 -4.88 -8.79 -17.68
C LEU A 73 -5.39 -8.21 -16.36
N ARG A 74 -6.63 -7.72 -16.34
CA ARG A 74 -7.31 -7.36 -15.08
C ARG A 74 -7.42 -8.55 -14.13
N PHE A 75 -7.85 -9.72 -14.63
CA PHE A 75 -7.94 -10.93 -13.82
C PHE A 75 -6.59 -11.35 -13.25
N ILE A 76 -5.51 -11.30 -14.04
CA ILE A 76 -4.16 -11.60 -13.56
C ILE A 76 -3.73 -10.60 -12.48
N ALA A 77 -4.01 -9.31 -12.67
CA ALA A 77 -3.68 -8.28 -11.69
C ALA A 77 -4.44 -8.47 -10.36
N ASP A 78 -5.73 -8.82 -10.42
CA ASP A 78 -6.52 -9.10 -9.22
C ASP A 78 -6.07 -10.37 -8.52
N LYS A 79 -5.71 -11.42 -9.27
CA LYS A 79 -5.12 -12.62 -8.68
C LYS A 79 -3.78 -12.33 -8.02
N ALA A 80 -2.96 -11.48 -8.62
CA ALA A 80 -1.69 -11.05 -8.04
C ALA A 80 -1.89 -10.24 -6.75
N ARG A 81 -2.88 -9.32 -6.71
CA ARG A 81 -3.26 -8.59 -5.48
C ARG A 81 -3.72 -9.53 -4.36
N SER A 82 -4.56 -10.51 -4.70
CA SER A 82 -5.00 -11.52 -3.73
C SER A 82 -3.84 -12.34 -3.18
N ARG A 83 -2.89 -12.75 -4.04
CA ARG A 83 -1.66 -13.44 -3.60
C ARG A 83 -0.78 -12.55 -2.72
N ALA A 84 -0.58 -11.29 -3.10
CA ALA A 84 0.20 -10.33 -2.31
C ALA A 84 -0.41 -10.10 -0.93
N PHE A 85 -1.74 -9.99 -0.85
CA PHE A 85 -2.47 -9.90 0.40
C PHE A 85 -2.26 -11.14 1.28
N PHE A 86 -2.39 -12.34 0.71
CA PHE A 86 -2.11 -13.59 1.43
C PHE A 86 -0.67 -13.63 2.00
N PHE A 87 0.33 -13.27 1.18
CA PHE A 87 1.71 -13.20 1.65
C PHE A 87 1.93 -12.12 2.73
N SER A 88 1.24 -10.98 2.64
CA SER A 88 1.33 -9.93 3.68
C SER A 88 0.80 -10.41 5.03
N ILE A 89 -0.30 -11.17 5.05
CA ILE A 89 -0.83 -11.78 6.28
C ILE A 89 0.17 -12.77 6.86
N LEU A 90 0.71 -13.67 6.03
CA LEU A 90 1.71 -14.65 6.49
C LEU A 90 2.96 -13.98 7.06
N LEU A 91 3.47 -12.95 6.40
CA LEU A 91 4.63 -12.20 6.85
C LEU A 91 4.35 -11.50 8.19
N LEU A 92 3.16 -10.90 8.35
CA LEU A 92 2.79 -10.22 9.58
C LEU A 92 2.57 -11.21 10.74
N CYS A 93 1.99 -12.38 10.48
CA CYS A 93 1.89 -13.47 11.45
C CYS A 93 3.28 -13.98 11.87
N ALA A 94 4.19 -14.18 10.91
CA ALA A 94 5.56 -14.62 11.19
C ALA A 94 6.30 -13.59 12.07
N LEU A 95 6.21 -12.29 11.72
CA LEU A 95 6.78 -11.21 12.52
C LEU A 95 6.16 -11.16 13.93
N GLY A 96 4.84 -11.27 14.05
CA GLY A 96 4.16 -11.29 15.35
C GLY A 96 4.63 -12.43 16.26
N ILE A 97 4.82 -13.64 15.70
CA ILE A 97 5.34 -14.81 16.43
C ILE A 97 6.80 -14.61 16.83
N ILE A 98 7.64 -14.10 15.93
CA ILE A 98 9.07 -13.86 16.19
C ILE A 98 9.26 -12.78 17.26
N LEU A 99 8.49 -11.70 17.22
CA LEU A 99 8.64 -10.57 18.16
C LEU A 99 8.24 -10.93 19.60
N ARG A 100 7.42 -11.97 19.80
CA ARG A 100 6.92 -12.39 21.12
C ARG A 100 8.03 -12.85 22.07
N PRO A 101 8.92 -13.80 21.72
CA PRO A 101 10.05 -14.20 22.57
C PRO A 101 11.13 -13.11 22.70
N LEU A 102 11.18 -12.11 21.82
CA LEU A 102 12.13 -10.98 21.92
C LEU A 102 11.73 -9.95 23.01
N GLY A 103 10.62 -10.15 23.72
CA GLY A 103 10.13 -9.22 24.74
C GLY A 103 9.37 -8.02 24.17
N CYS A 104 9.23 -7.91 22.85
CA CYS A 104 8.46 -6.87 22.16
C CYS A 104 6.97 -7.23 22.10
N VAL A 105 6.36 -7.36 23.28
CA VAL A 105 4.96 -7.82 23.43
C VAL A 105 3.97 -6.88 22.75
N GLY A 106 4.18 -5.56 22.87
CA GLY A 106 3.32 -4.53 22.25
C GLY A 106 3.32 -4.60 20.72
N GLU A 107 4.51 -4.61 20.11
CA GLU A 107 4.68 -4.71 18.65
C GLU A 107 4.07 -6.01 18.10
N SER A 108 4.30 -7.13 18.81
CA SER A 108 3.71 -8.43 18.48
C SER A 108 2.18 -8.38 18.48
N GLN A 109 1.57 -7.76 19.49
CA GLN A 109 0.11 -7.58 19.57
C GLN A 109 -0.44 -6.72 18.44
N MET A 110 0.25 -5.63 18.08
CA MET A 110 -0.13 -4.77 16.95
C MET A 110 -0.13 -5.54 15.62
N CYS A 111 0.84 -6.43 15.40
CA CYS A 111 0.84 -7.31 14.23
C CYS A 111 -0.41 -8.18 14.16
N PHE A 112 -0.78 -8.84 15.27
CA PHE A 112 -1.98 -9.69 15.29
C PHE A 112 -3.28 -8.89 15.12
N TYR A 113 -3.42 -7.73 15.79
CA TYR A 113 -4.58 -6.86 15.59
C TYR A 113 -4.71 -6.38 14.15
N THR A 114 -3.59 -6.10 13.49
CA THR A 114 -3.58 -5.69 12.09
C THR A 114 -4.03 -6.84 11.19
N VAL A 115 -3.61 -8.09 11.43
CA VAL A 115 -4.10 -9.26 10.69
C VAL A 115 -5.62 -9.42 10.87
N CYS A 116 -6.12 -9.35 12.10
CA CYS A 116 -7.56 -9.42 12.37
C CYS A 116 -8.32 -8.30 11.65
N GLY A 117 -7.79 -7.07 11.66
CA GLY A 117 -8.37 -5.95 10.93
C GLY A 117 -8.43 -6.17 9.42
N MET A 118 -7.35 -6.72 8.84
CA MET A 118 -7.31 -7.08 7.42
C MET A 118 -8.38 -8.12 7.05
N GLU A 119 -8.60 -9.13 7.90
CA GLU A 119 -9.65 -10.14 7.67
C GLU A 119 -11.07 -9.55 7.79
N VAL A 120 -11.32 -8.69 8.78
CA VAL A 120 -12.63 -8.02 8.90
C VAL A 120 -12.90 -7.15 7.68
N ILE A 121 -11.92 -6.37 7.21
CA ILE A 121 -12.06 -5.57 5.99
C ILE A 121 -12.33 -6.47 4.79
N TYR A 122 -11.63 -7.60 4.67
CA TYR A 122 -11.87 -8.57 3.60
C TYR A 122 -13.31 -9.10 3.64
N LEU A 123 -13.83 -9.45 4.82
CA LEU A 123 -15.21 -9.90 4.99
C LEU A 123 -16.23 -8.84 4.60
N ILE A 124 -16.01 -7.57 5.00
CA ILE A 124 -16.88 -6.46 4.63
C ILE A 124 -16.89 -6.26 3.11
N CYS A 125 -15.71 -6.21 2.49
CA CYS A 125 -15.58 -6.10 1.04
C CYS A 125 -16.26 -7.27 0.33
N HIS A 126 -16.05 -8.50 0.82
CA HIS A 126 -16.68 -9.70 0.28
C HIS A 126 -18.21 -9.61 0.37
N PHE A 127 -18.75 -9.15 1.51
CA PHE A 127 -20.18 -8.99 1.69
C PHE A 127 -20.78 -7.92 0.77
N ILE A 128 -20.10 -6.78 0.59
CA ILE A 128 -20.53 -5.71 -0.33
C ILE A 128 -20.54 -6.23 -1.77
N THR A 129 -19.45 -6.86 -2.21
CA THR A 129 -19.36 -7.40 -3.56
C THR A 129 -20.40 -8.50 -3.80
N ASN A 130 -20.64 -9.38 -2.83
CA ASN A 130 -21.67 -10.43 -2.92
C ASN A 130 -23.11 -9.88 -2.89
N ARG A 131 -23.32 -8.58 -2.63
CA ARG A 131 -24.63 -7.92 -2.75
C ARG A 131 -24.85 -7.29 -4.12
N GLU A 132 -23.77 -7.02 -4.86
CA GLU A 132 -23.83 -6.41 -6.19
C GLU A 132 -24.01 -7.45 -7.32
N PHE A 133 -23.71 -8.72 -7.03
CA PHE A 133 -23.94 -9.88 -7.91
C PHE A 133 -25.06 -10.76 -7.37
#